data_AF-A0A552QYH6-F1
#
_entry.id   AF-A0A552QYH6-F1
#
_cell.length_a   1.000
_cell.length_b   1.000
_cell.length_c   1.000
_cell.angle_alpha   90.00
_cell.angle_beta   90.00
_cell.angle_gamma   90.00
#
_symmetry.space_group_name_H-M   'P 1'
#
loop_
_entity.id
_entity.type
_entity.pdbx_description
1 polymer ?
#
loop_
_entity_poly.entity_id
_entity_poly.type
_entity_poly.pdbx_seq_one_letter_code
_entity_poly.pdbx_strand_id
1 'polypeptide(L)'
;MTAPFIAPDMFVTYARGLTLPTLSGIYSDLGLPARTEGAADGWVWLTHDAATHTGGDLATRAGYLTGFRYEERFGSPNPLETVFLASTPACECPHGQRYMVPHCETHPFHFIHSRRGFSTTYFNMGARRETRRHGDLLVRELLAAGIVGRRTPRYEAEPGFNADGAVTLRIIADHFGLPATG
;
A
#
# COMPACT_ATOMS: atom_id res chain seq x y z
N MET A 1 -24.49 3.34 1.41
CA MET A 1 -23.07 3.41 0.97
C MET A 1 -22.25 2.76 2.06
N THR A 2 -21.56 1.67 1.77
CA THR A 2 -20.57 1.07 2.69
C THR A 2 -19.41 2.06 2.85
N ALA A 3 -18.93 2.24 4.08
CA ALA A 3 -17.78 3.11 4.35
C ALA A 3 -16.57 2.65 3.51
N PRO A 4 -15.75 3.57 2.99
CA PRO A 4 -14.56 3.21 2.23
C PRO A 4 -13.55 2.49 3.15
N PHE A 5 -12.80 1.53 2.60
CA PHE A 5 -11.84 0.77 3.40
C PHE A 5 -10.70 1.65 3.95
N ILE A 6 -10.35 2.70 3.21
CA ILE A 6 -9.45 3.80 3.60
C ILE A 6 -10.17 5.09 3.19
N ALA A 7 -10.22 6.10 4.06
CA ALA A 7 -10.76 7.40 3.69
C ALA A 7 -10.01 7.99 2.47
N PRO A 8 -10.67 8.75 1.57
CA PRO A 8 -10.00 9.40 0.45
C PRO A 8 -8.86 10.33 0.90
N ASP A 9 -7.88 10.53 0.02
CA ASP A 9 -6.72 11.43 0.26
C ASP A 9 -5.91 11.11 1.52
N MET A 10 -5.75 9.81 1.79
CA MET A 10 -5.01 9.28 2.92
C MET A 10 -3.93 8.30 2.49
N PHE A 11 -2.90 8.24 3.31
CA PHE A 11 -1.91 7.16 3.32
C PHE A 11 -2.10 6.30 4.56
N VAL A 12 -1.84 5.00 4.43
CA VAL A 12 -1.87 4.06 5.55
C VAL A 12 -0.65 3.16 5.49
N THR A 13 0.08 3.09 6.61
CA THR A 13 1.13 2.10 6.81
C THR A 13 0.66 1.07 7.82
N TYR A 14 0.44 -0.16 7.38
CA TYR A 14 0.27 -1.32 8.24
C TYR A 14 1.63 -1.97 8.49
N ALA A 15 1.89 -2.36 9.73
CA ALA A 15 3.06 -3.14 10.11
C ALA A 15 2.65 -4.35 10.96
N ARG A 16 3.29 -5.49 10.71
CA ARG A 16 3.15 -6.72 11.50
C ARG A 16 4.49 -7.07 12.13
N GLY A 17 4.45 -7.54 13.37
CA GLY A 17 5.64 -7.81 14.19
C GLY A 17 6.15 -6.59 14.99
N LEU A 18 5.43 -5.47 14.96
CA LEU A 18 5.68 -4.29 15.80
C LEU A 18 4.53 -4.03 16.77
N THR A 19 4.85 -3.39 17.89
CA THR A 19 3.84 -2.80 18.77
C THR A 19 3.45 -1.40 18.28
N LEU A 20 2.21 -0.98 18.56
CA LEU A 20 1.70 0.32 18.16
C LEU A 20 2.55 1.48 18.72
N PRO A 21 2.94 1.50 20.02
CA PRO A 21 3.80 2.56 20.55
C PRO A 21 5.17 2.62 19.86
N THR A 22 5.71 1.47 19.41
CA THR A 22 6.99 1.44 18.70
C THR A 22 6.87 2.06 17.32
N LEU A 23 5.82 1.70 16.56
CA LEU A 23 5.59 2.25 15.23
C LEU A 23 5.32 3.76 15.29
N SER A 24 4.42 4.17 16.19
CA SER A 24 4.05 5.57 16.41
C SER A 24 5.25 6.42 16.86
N GLY A 25 6.07 5.90 17.79
CA GLY A 25 7.29 6.56 18.24
C GLY A 25 8.30 6.78 17.10
N ILE A 26 8.55 5.76 16.27
CA ILE A 26 9.47 5.89 15.12
C ILE A 26 8.99 6.97 14.15
N TYR A 27 7.71 7.01 13.82
CA TYR A 27 7.16 8.01 12.90
C TYR A 27 7.18 9.42 13.51
N SER A 28 6.89 9.53 14.81
CA SER A 28 6.95 10.80 15.54
C SER A 28 8.37 11.37 15.60
N ASP A 29 9.37 10.54 15.88
CA ASP A 29 10.79 10.93 15.89
C ASP A 29 11.28 11.41 14.51
N LEU A 30 10.64 10.92 13.44
CA LEU A 30 10.90 11.35 12.07
C LEU A 30 10.12 12.60 11.65
N GLY A 31 9.33 13.20 12.54
CA GLY A 31 8.48 14.35 12.24
C GLY A 31 7.25 14.00 11.38
N LEU A 32 6.79 12.74 11.43
CA LEU A 32 5.66 12.22 10.65
C LEU A 32 4.54 11.73 11.60
N PRO A 33 3.99 12.58 12.49
CA PRO A 33 2.95 12.16 13.42
C PRO A 33 1.72 11.64 12.67
N ALA A 34 1.15 10.54 13.17
CA ALA A 34 -0.04 9.96 12.56
C ALA A 34 -1.28 10.82 12.83
N ARG A 35 -2.21 10.84 11.87
CA ARG A 35 -3.55 11.41 12.04
C ARG A 35 -4.39 10.50 12.94
N THR A 36 -4.40 9.20 12.63
CA THR A 36 -5.02 8.16 13.46
C THR A 36 -4.12 6.94 13.49
N GLU A 37 -4.27 6.13 14.53
CA GLU A 37 -3.46 4.94 14.75
C GLU A 37 -4.29 3.84 15.41
N GLY A 38 -3.90 2.57 15.26
CA GLY A 38 -4.62 1.48 15.89
C GLY A 38 -3.97 0.12 15.73
N ALA A 39 -4.59 -0.90 16.33
CA ALA A 39 -4.12 -2.27 16.30
C ALA A 39 -5.28 -3.28 16.24
N ALA A 40 -5.22 -4.23 15.32
CA ALA A 40 -6.21 -5.30 15.12
C ALA A 40 -5.62 -6.39 14.22
N ASP A 41 -6.06 -7.64 14.36
CA ASP A 41 -5.72 -8.76 13.46
C ASP A 41 -4.21 -8.99 13.23
N GLY A 42 -3.42 -8.72 14.28
CA GLY A 42 -1.96 -8.82 14.25
C GLY A 42 -1.26 -7.71 13.46
N TRP A 43 -2.00 -6.69 13.02
CA TRP A 43 -1.50 -5.47 12.40
C TRP A 43 -1.57 -4.31 13.38
N VAL A 44 -0.58 -3.44 13.32
CA VAL A 44 -0.65 -2.07 13.81
C VAL A 44 -0.63 -1.14 12.62
N TRP A 45 -1.33 -0.01 12.67
CA TRP A 45 -1.36 0.93 11.56
C TRP A 45 -1.26 2.38 12.02
N LEU A 46 -0.76 3.20 11.11
CA LEU A 46 -0.80 4.66 11.17
C LEU A 46 -1.45 5.17 9.89
N THR A 47 -2.25 6.23 10.01
CA THR A 47 -2.79 6.97 8.87
C THR A 47 -2.21 8.37 8.81
N HIS A 48 -2.07 8.90 7.60
CA HIS A 48 -1.53 10.24 7.34
C HIS A 48 -2.34 10.95 6.26
N ASP A 49 -2.59 12.25 6.45
CA ASP A 49 -3.27 13.09 5.45
C ASP A 49 -2.36 13.38 4.26
N ALA A 50 -2.89 13.22 3.04
CA ALA A 50 -2.16 13.58 1.82
C ALA A 50 -1.96 15.10 1.67
N ALA A 51 -2.73 15.90 2.40
CA ALA A 51 -2.59 17.36 2.40
C ALA A 51 -1.35 17.84 3.18
N THR A 52 -0.83 17.03 4.12
CA THR A 52 0.27 17.42 5.02
C THR A 52 1.54 16.60 4.82
N HIS A 53 1.45 15.45 4.18
CA HIS A 53 2.58 14.54 3.98
C HIS A 53 2.76 14.15 2.51
N THR A 54 4.01 13.87 2.16
CA THR A 54 4.41 13.25 0.90
C THR A 54 4.29 11.73 1.03
N GLY A 55 3.49 11.11 0.17
CA GLY A 55 3.30 9.66 0.24
C GLY A 55 4.58 8.89 -0.11
N GLY A 56 5.46 9.46 -0.94
CA GLY A 56 6.77 8.88 -1.27
C GLY A 56 7.66 8.68 -0.04
N ASP A 57 7.67 9.66 0.88
CA ASP A 57 8.43 9.56 2.12
C ASP A 57 7.85 8.50 3.04
N LEU A 58 6.53 8.50 3.23
CA LEU A 58 5.83 7.51 4.07
C LEU A 58 6.05 6.08 3.56
N ALA A 59 5.90 5.86 2.25
CA ALA A 59 6.17 4.58 1.60
C ALA A 59 7.63 4.13 1.82
N THR A 60 8.59 5.05 1.69
CA THR A 60 10.01 4.78 1.91
C THR A 60 10.27 4.39 3.37
N ARG A 61 9.67 5.10 4.33
CA ARG A 61 9.79 4.76 5.76
C ARG A 61 9.20 3.40 6.07
N ALA A 62 8.03 3.07 5.51
CA ALA A 62 7.43 1.75 5.64
C ALA A 62 8.39 0.65 5.17
N GLY A 63 9.00 0.81 3.99
CA GLY A 63 9.99 -0.13 3.48
C GLY A 63 11.21 -0.29 4.39
N TYR A 64 11.77 0.80 4.90
CA TYR A 64 12.94 0.79 5.77
C TYR A 64 12.74 0.01 7.06
N LEU A 65 11.54 0.02 7.65
CA LEU A 65 11.24 -0.76 8.87
C LEU A 65 11.57 -2.24 8.71
N THR A 66 11.38 -2.78 7.51
CA THR A 66 11.60 -4.20 7.22
C THR A 66 13.05 -4.56 6.95
N GLY A 67 13.94 -3.57 6.82
CA GLY A 67 15.31 -3.76 6.37
C GLY A 67 16.31 -4.14 7.46
N PHE A 68 17.52 -4.50 7.00
CA PHE A 68 18.65 -4.93 7.85
C PHE A 68 19.02 -3.93 8.94
N ARG A 69 18.83 -2.62 8.68
CA ARG A 69 19.10 -1.55 9.66
C ARG A 69 18.36 -1.75 10.98
N TYR A 70 17.23 -2.46 10.96
CA TYR A 70 16.43 -2.72 12.14
C TYR A 70 16.57 -4.15 12.69
N GLU A 71 17.46 -4.99 12.14
CA GLU A 71 17.67 -6.35 12.67
C GLU A 71 18.25 -6.35 14.08
N GLU A 72 19.12 -5.40 14.41
CA GLU A 72 19.61 -5.23 15.78
C GLU A 72 18.48 -4.91 16.78
N ARG A 73 17.42 -4.24 16.29
CA ARG A 73 16.29 -3.81 17.12
C ARG A 73 15.17 -4.84 17.20
N PHE A 74 14.92 -5.59 16.12
CA PHE A 74 13.75 -6.48 15.99
C PHE A 74 14.09 -7.95 15.77
N GLY A 75 15.38 -8.29 15.66
CA GLY A 75 15.87 -9.65 15.46
C GLY A 75 16.30 -9.96 14.02
N SER A 76 17.06 -11.05 13.85
CA SER A 76 17.52 -11.54 12.55
C SER A 76 17.03 -12.98 12.29
N PRO A 77 16.43 -13.26 11.11
CA PRO A 77 16.07 -12.29 10.08
C PRO A 77 14.98 -11.33 10.58
N ASN A 78 14.98 -10.08 10.11
CA ASN A 78 13.97 -9.09 10.49
C ASN A 78 12.55 -9.70 10.30
N PRO A 79 11.77 -9.87 11.38
CA PRO A 79 10.46 -10.51 11.30
C PRO A 79 9.38 -9.60 10.71
N LEU A 80 9.68 -8.32 10.52
CA LEU A 80 8.71 -7.32 10.14
C LEU A 80 8.25 -7.44 8.68
N GLU A 81 6.97 -7.15 8.52
CA GLU A 81 6.30 -6.99 7.25
C GLU A 81 5.48 -5.70 7.28
N THR A 82 5.45 -4.99 6.16
CA THR A 82 4.63 -3.77 6.03
C THR A 82 3.81 -3.79 4.76
N VAL A 83 2.58 -3.31 4.85
CA VAL A 83 1.73 -2.96 3.72
C VAL A 83 1.48 -1.47 3.75
N PHE A 84 1.88 -0.77 2.70
CA PHE A 84 1.58 0.63 2.47
C PHE A 84 0.44 0.76 1.46
N LEU A 85 -0.55 1.59 1.76
CA LEU A 85 -1.67 1.90 0.90
C LEU A 85 -1.84 3.41 0.74
N ALA A 86 -2.20 3.85 -0.46
CA ALA A 86 -2.61 5.22 -0.73
C ALA A 86 -4.00 5.22 -1.39
N SER A 87 -4.91 6.04 -0.86
CA SER A 87 -6.22 6.32 -1.44
C SER A 87 -6.24 7.62 -2.26
N THR A 88 -5.09 8.25 -2.45
CA THR A 88 -4.92 9.42 -3.31
C THR A 88 -5.23 9.08 -4.78
N PRO A 89 -5.64 10.06 -5.60
CA PRO A 89 -5.70 9.88 -7.04
C PRO A 89 -4.35 9.43 -7.61
N ALA A 90 -4.39 8.63 -8.68
CA ALA A 90 -3.16 8.21 -9.33
C ALA A 90 -2.44 9.40 -9.98
N CYS A 91 -1.11 9.46 -9.84
CA CYS A 91 -0.24 10.47 -10.46
C CYS A 91 -0.56 10.60 -11.96
N GLU A 92 -0.86 11.81 -12.42
CA GLU A 92 -0.99 12.13 -13.85
C GLU A 92 0.37 12.28 -14.55
N CYS A 93 1.45 12.15 -13.77
CA CYS A 93 2.83 12.31 -14.17
C CYS A 93 3.14 11.45 -15.41
N PRO A 94 3.83 11.98 -16.45
CA PRO A 94 4.05 11.25 -17.71
C PRO A 94 4.73 9.88 -17.53
N HIS A 95 5.62 9.77 -16.54
CA HIS A 95 6.30 8.53 -16.16
C HIS A 95 5.38 7.54 -15.42
N GLY A 96 4.32 8.05 -14.79
CA GLY A 96 3.38 7.32 -13.95
C GLY A 96 2.43 6.39 -14.68
N GLN A 97 2.22 6.63 -15.97
CA GLN A 97 1.27 5.86 -16.77
C GLN A 97 1.86 4.60 -17.41
N ARG A 98 3.20 4.48 -17.46
CA ARG A 98 3.87 3.51 -18.35
C ARG A 98 4.90 2.60 -17.68
N TYR A 99 5.35 2.89 -16.46
CA TYR A 99 6.49 2.20 -15.86
C TYR A 99 6.28 1.79 -14.39
N MET A 100 7.00 0.74 -13.97
CA MET A 100 7.08 0.26 -12.59
C MET A 100 8.13 1.04 -11.78
N VAL A 101 8.06 2.37 -11.80
CA VAL A 101 8.96 3.25 -11.03
C VAL A 101 8.10 4.13 -10.13
N PRO A 102 8.52 4.45 -8.88
CA PRO A 102 7.84 5.44 -8.05
C PRO A 102 7.56 6.70 -8.88
N HIS A 103 6.31 7.12 -8.92
CA HIS A 103 5.84 7.96 -10.04
C HIS A 103 6.30 9.41 -9.94
N CYS A 104 6.57 9.88 -8.72
CA CYS A 104 7.49 10.97 -8.43
C CYS A 104 7.87 10.95 -6.94
N GLU A 105 8.68 11.91 -6.51
CA GLU A 105 9.06 12.09 -5.10
C GLU A 105 7.83 12.37 -4.20
N THR A 106 6.77 12.97 -4.76
CA THR A 106 5.55 13.33 -4.03
C THR A 106 4.53 12.19 -3.94
N HIS A 107 4.39 11.40 -5.00
CA HIS A 107 3.31 10.41 -5.13
C HIS A 107 3.86 8.97 -5.17
N PRO A 108 3.56 8.15 -4.14
CA PRO A 108 4.01 6.76 -4.09
C PRO A 108 3.17 5.88 -5.01
N PHE A 109 3.54 4.60 -5.12
CA PHE A 109 2.59 3.59 -5.58
C PHE A 109 1.41 3.50 -4.61
N HIS A 110 0.23 3.20 -5.13
CA HIS A 110 -0.95 3.02 -4.28
C HIS A 110 -0.88 1.78 -3.39
N PHE A 111 -0.10 0.78 -3.77
CA PHE A 111 0.14 -0.41 -2.97
C PHE A 111 1.63 -0.78 -3.00
N ILE A 112 2.22 -1.01 -1.83
CA ILE A 112 3.56 -1.55 -1.65
C ILE A 112 3.53 -2.55 -0.50
N HIS A 113 3.94 -3.78 -0.76
CA HIS A 113 4.21 -4.78 0.28
C HIS A 113 5.72 -5.00 0.39
N SER A 114 6.24 -4.85 1.61
CA SER A 114 7.67 -4.95 1.91
C SER A 114 7.94 -5.96 3.01
N ARG A 115 9.03 -6.72 2.85
CA ARG A 115 9.50 -7.70 3.82
C ARG A 115 11.01 -7.88 3.67
N ARG A 116 11.74 -8.04 4.77
CA ARG A 116 13.20 -8.25 4.78
C ARG A 116 14.00 -7.19 4.01
N GLY A 117 13.52 -5.94 4.00
CA GLY A 117 14.19 -4.82 3.36
C GLY A 117 13.93 -4.67 1.88
N PHE A 118 13.03 -5.47 1.32
CA PHE A 118 12.67 -5.42 -0.09
C PHE A 118 11.18 -5.16 -0.26
N SER A 119 10.83 -4.27 -1.19
CA SER A 119 9.48 -4.19 -1.74
C SER A 119 9.24 -5.40 -2.64
N THR A 120 8.46 -6.36 -2.17
CA THR A 120 8.25 -7.64 -2.86
C THR A 120 7.13 -7.57 -3.90
N THR A 121 6.16 -6.66 -3.73
CA THR A 121 5.10 -6.40 -4.71
C THR A 121 4.64 -4.96 -4.58
N TYR A 122 4.45 -4.26 -5.70
CA TYR A 122 3.95 -2.89 -5.72
C TYR A 122 3.30 -2.53 -7.06
N PHE A 123 2.26 -1.69 -7.02
CA PHE A 123 1.56 -1.17 -8.20
C PHE A 123 0.56 -0.05 -7.85
N ASN A 124 0.08 0.65 -8.87
CA ASN A 124 -1.09 1.51 -8.78
C ASN A 124 -2.38 0.73 -9.00
N MET A 125 -3.44 1.19 -8.34
CA MET A 125 -4.75 0.60 -8.43
C MET A 125 -5.65 1.41 -9.38
N GLY A 126 -6.66 0.72 -9.92
CA GLY A 126 -7.72 1.27 -10.74
C GLY A 126 -7.35 1.40 -12.22
N ALA A 127 -8.38 1.39 -13.07
CA ALA A 127 -8.25 1.57 -14.53
C ALA A 127 -7.17 0.66 -15.17
N ARG A 128 -7.10 -0.60 -14.73
CA ARG A 128 -6.17 -1.64 -15.22
C ARG A 128 -4.69 -1.36 -14.94
N ARG A 129 -4.35 -0.39 -14.09
CA ARG A 129 -2.95 -0.09 -13.75
C ARG A 129 -2.23 -1.24 -13.05
N GLU A 130 -2.96 -2.17 -12.44
CA GLU A 130 -2.44 -3.40 -11.82
C GLU A 130 -1.73 -4.32 -12.82
N THR A 131 -1.96 -4.14 -14.12
CA THR A 131 -1.21 -4.84 -15.17
C THR A 131 0.25 -4.39 -15.26
N ARG A 132 0.58 -3.24 -14.67
CA ARG A 132 1.93 -2.67 -14.59
C ARG A 132 2.52 -2.85 -13.20
N ARG A 133 2.42 -4.05 -12.66
CA ARG A 133 2.88 -4.39 -11.30
C ARG A 133 4.25 -5.05 -11.26
N HIS A 134 4.98 -4.78 -10.19
CA HIS A 134 6.10 -5.60 -9.78
C HIS A 134 5.64 -6.69 -8.81
N GLY A 135 6.24 -7.88 -8.88
CA GLY A 135 5.93 -9.01 -8.02
C GLY A 135 4.73 -9.85 -8.48
N ASP A 136 4.58 -11.00 -7.86
CA ASP A 136 3.60 -12.03 -8.19
C ASP A 136 2.65 -12.39 -7.04
N LEU A 137 2.81 -11.77 -5.86
CA LEU A 137 2.09 -12.14 -4.64
C LEU A 137 0.56 -12.21 -4.83
N LEU A 138 -0.01 -11.26 -5.57
CA LEU A 138 -1.46 -11.13 -5.79
C LEU A 138 -1.89 -11.60 -7.19
N VAL A 139 -1.02 -12.23 -7.96
CA VAL A 139 -1.30 -12.51 -9.38
C VAL A 139 -2.51 -13.42 -9.56
N ARG A 140 -2.69 -14.40 -8.68
CA ARG A 140 -3.76 -15.39 -8.81
C ARG A 140 -5.12 -14.75 -8.56
N GLU A 141 -5.22 -13.96 -7.50
CA GLU A 141 -6.42 -13.24 -7.10
C GLU A 141 -6.81 -12.18 -8.13
N LEU A 142 -5.81 -11.41 -8.63
CA LEU A 142 -6.04 -10.42 -9.67
C LEU A 142 -6.44 -11.04 -11.02
N LEU A 143 -5.90 -12.22 -11.35
CA LEU A 143 -6.32 -12.99 -12.53
C LEU A 143 -7.75 -13.50 -12.38
N ALA A 144 -8.08 -14.07 -11.21
CA ALA A 144 -9.42 -14.59 -10.92
C ALA A 144 -10.48 -13.48 -10.97
N ALA A 145 -10.14 -12.26 -10.52
CA ALA A 145 -11.02 -11.11 -10.60
C ALA A 145 -11.14 -10.49 -12.01
N GLY A 146 -10.32 -10.94 -12.97
CA GLY A 146 -10.29 -10.39 -14.33
C GLY A 146 -9.61 -9.02 -14.44
N ILE A 147 -8.82 -8.63 -13.43
CA ILE A 147 -8.15 -7.32 -13.35
C ILE A 147 -6.87 -7.32 -14.18
N VAL A 148 -6.13 -8.44 -14.17
CA VAL A 148 -4.91 -8.63 -14.97
C VAL A 148 -5.07 -9.82 -15.92
N GLY A 149 -4.20 -9.94 -16.93
CA GLY A 149 -4.22 -11.04 -17.90
C GLY A 149 -4.04 -10.57 -19.35
N ARG A 150 -3.80 -11.52 -20.26
CA ARG A 150 -3.67 -11.25 -21.71
C ARG A 150 -4.95 -10.67 -22.30
N ARG A 151 -6.09 -11.16 -21.83
CA ARG A 151 -7.41 -10.60 -22.09
C ARG A 151 -8.00 -10.22 -20.74
N THR A 152 -8.45 -8.97 -20.61
CA THR A 152 -9.22 -8.51 -19.44
C THR A 152 -10.62 -8.16 -19.91
N PRO A 153 -11.41 -9.16 -20.35
CA PRO A 153 -12.70 -8.95 -21.02
C PRO A 153 -13.69 -8.20 -20.12
N ARG A 154 -13.47 -8.20 -18.80
CA ARG A 154 -14.32 -7.50 -17.84
C ARG A 154 -14.25 -5.98 -17.99
N TYR A 155 -13.06 -5.42 -18.20
CA TYR A 155 -12.92 -3.98 -18.50
C TYR A 155 -13.54 -3.60 -19.86
N GLU A 156 -13.65 -4.55 -20.80
CA GLU A 156 -14.29 -4.35 -22.10
C GLU A 156 -15.82 -4.47 -22.01
N ALA A 157 -16.32 -5.41 -21.21
CA ALA A 157 -17.75 -5.69 -21.04
C ALA A 157 -18.44 -4.77 -20.02
N GLU A 158 -17.70 -4.28 -19.02
CA GLU A 158 -18.22 -3.47 -17.91
C GLU A 158 -17.47 -2.11 -17.88
N PRO A 159 -17.94 -1.09 -18.63
CA PRO A 159 -17.36 0.25 -18.59
C PRO A 159 -17.36 0.81 -17.15
N GLY A 160 -16.19 1.27 -16.70
CA GLY A 160 -16.01 1.79 -15.34
C GLY A 160 -15.72 0.72 -14.27
N PHE A 161 -15.66 -0.56 -14.64
CA PHE A 161 -15.20 -1.61 -13.73
C PHE A 161 -13.86 -1.23 -13.09
N ASN A 162 -13.83 -1.24 -11.75
CA ASN A 162 -12.63 -0.95 -10.96
C ASN A 162 -11.90 0.33 -11.38
N ALA A 163 -12.63 1.39 -11.77
CA ALA A 163 -12.02 2.67 -12.16
C ALA A 163 -11.28 3.32 -10.99
N ASP A 164 -11.83 3.21 -9.78
CA ASP A 164 -11.30 3.72 -8.51
C ASP A 164 -10.34 2.75 -7.80
N GLY A 165 -10.20 1.51 -8.31
CA GLY A 165 -9.36 0.48 -7.68
C GLY A 165 -10.00 -0.20 -6.47
N ALA A 166 -11.30 0.01 -6.18
CA ALA A 166 -11.95 -0.55 -4.99
C ALA A 166 -11.96 -2.08 -4.94
N VAL A 167 -12.08 -2.76 -6.10
CA VAL A 167 -12.02 -4.23 -6.18
C VAL A 167 -10.60 -4.71 -5.87
N THR A 168 -9.60 -4.01 -6.40
CA THR A 168 -8.19 -4.29 -6.10
C THR A 168 -7.87 -4.10 -4.62
N LEU A 169 -8.35 -3.01 -4.02
CA LEU A 169 -8.16 -2.73 -2.60
C LEU A 169 -8.78 -3.83 -1.73
N ARG A 170 -9.97 -4.31 -2.09
CA ARG A 170 -10.61 -5.44 -1.41
C ARG A 170 -9.75 -6.70 -1.47
N ILE A 171 -9.22 -7.05 -2.64
CA ILE A 171 -8.32 -8.21 -2.81
C ILE A 171 -7.09 -8.08 -1.92
N ILE A 172 -6.47 -6.89 -1.86
CA ILE A 172 -5.31 -6.65 -0.99
C ILE A 172 -5.72 -6.82 0.48
N ALA A 173 -6.79 -6.16 0.91
CA ALA A 173 -7.27 -6.24 2.28
C ALA A 173 -7.56 -7.68 2.71
N ASP A 174 -8.25 -8.45 1.85
CA ASP A 174 -8.61 -9.84 2.11
C ASP A 174 -7.37 -10.76 2.12
N HIS A 175 -6.41 -10.55 1.21
CA HIS A 175 -5.18 -11.36 1.16
C HIS A 175 -4.32 -11.22 2.43
N PHE A 176 -4.21 -10.00 2.96
CA PHE A 176 -3.39 -9.73 4.15
C PHE A 176 -4.17 -9.77 5.47
N GLY A 177 -5.51 -9.81 5.41
CA GLY A 177 -6.38 -9.63 6.58
C GLY A 177 -6.22 -8.24 7.20
N LEU A 178 -6.24 -7.18 6.39
CA LEU A 178 -6.05 -5.80 6.87
C LEU A 178 -7.34 -5.28 7.53
N PRO A 179 -7.24 -4.60 8.68
CA PRO A 179 -8.38 -3.92 9.28
C PRO A 179 -8.74 -2.67 8.45
N ALA A 180 -10.03 -2.32 8.41
CA ALA A 180 -10.49 -1.09 7.77
C ALA A 180 -10.09 0.14 8.60
N THR A 181 -9.77 1.24 7.91
CA THR A 181 -9.25 2.48 8.52
C THR A 181 -9.94 3.76 8.04
N GLY A 182 -10.94 3.62 7.16
CA GLY A 182 -11.81 4.71 6.69
C GLY A 182 -13.10 4.89 7.48
#